data_AF-B8G4Y8-F1
#
_entry.id   AF-B8G4Y8-F1
#
_cell.length_a   1.000
_cell.length_b   1.000
_cell.length_c   1.000
_cell.angle_alpha   90.00
_cell.angle_beta   90.00
_cell.angle_gamma   90.00
#
_symmetry.space_group_name_H-M   'P 1'
#
loop_
_entity.id
_entity.type
_entity.pdbx_description
1 polymer ?
#
loop_
_entity_poly.entity_id
_entity_poly.type
_entity_poly.pdbx_seq_one_letter_code
_entity_poly.pdbx_strand_id
1 'polypeptide(L)'
;MNEPEFHELLELLDRYFTEAEPDDPAGNIRLIKRLTGMQFPDQIGKLLLFAPSFMLQALREMVGEQTRRMLFGGYRSESEMDRQLQAFALALVMTYAHLIQAAGSGGVMALVTALPLWLRQQEDETALSALALSFVARNADPLTRVALKSAVQASAFRDAYEQAYNTATRIALAYLLFEQGQREPFQSAAGPLLARGEERRQLERQLQPGNVHLRGWVLAMLLLEIASQGGSVRPEAGWRRRRQ
;
A
#
# COMPACT_ATOMS: atom_id res chain seq x y z
N MET A 1 -9.64 6.36 -22.57
CA MET A 1 -10.78 5.79 -21.83
C MET A 1 -11.88 6.81 -21.90
N ASN A 2 -13.09 6.42 -22.30
CA ASN A 2 -14.24 7.32 -22.28
C ASN A 2 -14.85 7.35 -20.86
N GLU A 3 -15.76 8.30 -20.62
CA GLU A 3 -16.39 8.52 -19.31
C GLU A 3 -17.25 7.32 -18.83
N PRO A 4 -18.01 6.62 -19.69
CA PRO A 4 -18.72 5.39 -19.30
C PRO A 4 -17.80 4.25 -18.86
N GLU A 5 -16.75 3.96 -19.62
CA GLU A 5 -15.77 2.91 -19.26
C GLU A 5 -15.08 3.22 -17.94
N PHE A 6 -14.85 4.49 -17.64
CA PHE A 6 -14.26 4.91 -16.36
C PHE A 6 -15.22 4.67 -15.19
N HIS A 7 -16.51 5.00 -15.34
CA HIS A 7 -17.51 4.74 -14.31
C HIS A 7 -17.68 3.24 -14.05
N GLU A 8 -17.78 2.42 -15.11
CA GLU A 8 -17.86 0.97 -14.98
C GLU A 8 -16.64 0.39 -14.24
N LEU A 9 -15.44 0.93 -14.50
CA LEU A 9 -14.22 0.52 -13.81
C LEU A 9 -14.28 0.86 -12.31
N LEU A 10 -14.76 2.05 -11.95
CA LEU A 10 -14.90 2.46 -10.55
C LEU A 10 -15.95 1.62 -9.83
N GLU A 11 -17.08 1.32 -10.45
CA GLU A 11 -18.10 0.43 -9.89
C GLU A 11 -17.56 -0.99 -9.66
N LEU A 12 -16.74 -1.50 -10.58
CA LEU A 12 -16.09 -2.80 -10.40
C LEU A 12 -15.09 -2.80 -9.25
N LEU A 13 -14.28 -1.74 -9.10
CA LEU A 13 -13.37 -1.59 -7.97
C LEU A 13 -14.14 -1.49 -6.66
N ASP A 14 -15.19 -0.67 -6.61
CA ASP A 14 -16.04 -0.52 -5.42
C ASP A 14 -16.65 -1.85 -4.98
N ARG A 15 -17.25 -2.59 -5.92
CA ARG A 15 -17.80 -3.93 -5.65
C ARG A 15 -16.72 -4.90 -5.19
N TYR A 16 -15.55 -4.90 -5.83
CA TYR A 16 -14.46 -5.78 -5.45
C TYR A 16 -13.96 -5.48 -4.04
N PHE A 17 -13.65 -4.22 -3.72
CA PHE A 17 -13.14 -3.83 -2.39
C PHE A 17 -14.20 -3.94 -1.29
N THR A 18 -15.48 -3.87 -1.63
CA THR A 18 -16.59 -4.07 -0.67
C THR A 18 -16.85 -5.54 -0.38
N GLU A 19 -16.81 -6.41 -1.40
CA GLU A 19 -17.10 -7.85 -1.25
C GLU A 19 -15.86 -8.67 -0.85
N ALA A 20 -14.64 -8.13 -1.00
CA ALA A 20 -13.41 -8.85 -0.71
C ALA A 20 -13.22 -9.12 0.79
N GLU A 21 -12.72 -10.32 1.10
CA GLU A 21 -12.33 -10.72 2.44
C GLU A 21 -10.80 -10.69 2.55
N PRO A 22 -10.18 -9.73 3.27
CA PRO A 22 -8.72 -9.55 3.27
C PRO A 22 -7.90 -10.78 3.67
N ASP A 23 -8.50 -11.73 4.39
CA ASP A 23 -7.85 -12.95 4.84
C ASP A 23 -8.10 -14.17 3.93
N ASP A 24 -8.89 -14.04 2.85
CA ASP A 24 -9.12 -15.09 1.84
C ASP A 24 -8.56 -14.71 0.45
N PRO A 25 -7.25 -14.89 0.20
CA PRO A 25 -6.65 -14.64 -1.11
C PRO A 25 -7.33 -15.42 -2.24
N ALA A 26 -7.65 -16.69 -2.01
CA ALA A 26 -8.20 -17.56 -3.03
C ALA A 26 -9.64 -17.18 -3.39
N GLY A 27 -10.44 -16.81 -2.38
CA GLY A 27 -11.78 -16.24 -2.56
C GLY A 27 -11.74 -14.95 -3.34
N ASN A 28 -10.85 -14.02 -3.00
CA ASN A 28 -10.73 -12.74 -3.69
C ASN A 28 -10.31 -12.88 -5.16
N ILE A 29 -9.39 -13.81 -5.46
CA ILE A 29 -9.00 -14.10 -6.85
C ILE A 29 -10.20 -14.68 -7.65
N ARG A 30 -11.04 -15.51 -7.02
CA ARG A 30 -12.27 -16.02 -7.66
C ARG A 30 -13.32 -14.91 -7.81
N LEU A 31 -13.46 -14.06 -6.80
CA LEU A 31 -14.36 -12.91 -6.78
C LEU A 31 -14.08 -12.00 -7.96
N ILE A 32 -12.84 -11.55 -8.15
CA ILE A 32 -12.54 -10.63 -9.25
C ILE A 32 -12.79 -11.26 -10.61
N LYS A 33 -12.42 -12.53 -10.81
CA LYS A 33 -12.71 -13.26 -12.06
C LYS A 33 -14.21 -13.37 -12.32
N ARG A 34 -15.02 -13.56 -11.28
CA ARG A 34 -16.49 -13.59 -11.37
C ARG A 34 -17.05 -12.21 -11.73
N LEU A 35 -16.57 -11.14 -11.10
CA LEU A 35 -17.04 -9.76 -11.33
C LEU A 35 -16.76 -9.30 -12.76
N THR A 36 -15.59 -9.62 -13.30
CA THR A 36 -15.20 -9.24 -14.68
C THR A 36 -15.67 -10.23 -15.75
N GLY A 37 -16.01 -11.46 -15.36
CA GLY A 37 -16.42 -12.52 -16.27
C GLY A 37 -15.42 -12.77 -17.41
N MET A 38 -15.92 -12.84 -18.64
CA MET A 38 -15.09 -13.04 -19.85
C MET A 38 -14.13 -11.89 -20.15
N GLN A 39 -14.38 -10.69 -19.60
CA GLN A 39 -13.55 -9.50 -19.82
C GLN A 39 -12.35 -9.43 -18.85
N PHE A 40 -12.17 -10.44 -17.99
CA PHE A 40 -11.05 -10.48 -17.03
C PHE A 40 -9.70 -10.14 -17.66
N PRO A 41 -9.28 -10.75 -18.79
CA PRO A 41 -7.96 -10.47 -19.37
C PRO A 41 -7.77 -9.00 -19.77
N ASP A 42 -8.84 -8.34 -20.22
CA ASP A 42 -8.81 -6.97 -20.73
C ASP A 42 -8.96 -5.93 -19.61
N GLN A 43 -9.67 -6.28 -18.53
CA GLN A 43 -9.97 -5.38 -17.41
C GLN A 43 -8.95 -5.43 -16.29
N ILE A 44 -8.33 -6.58 -16.03
CA ILE A 44 -7.49 -6.77 -14.84
C ILE A 44 -6.32 -5.79 -14.77
N GLY A 45 -5.72 -5.45 -15.91
CA GLY A 45 -4.65 -4.45 -15.98
C GLY A 45 -5.15 -3.05 -15.62
N LYS A 46 -6.33 -2.65 -16.11
CA LYS A 46 -6.94 -1.36 -15.77
C LYS A 46 -7.28 -1.30 -14.28
N LEU A 47 -7.97 -2.32 -13.76
CA LEU A 47 -8.33 -2.40 -12.34
C LEU A 47 -7.09 -2.27 -11.45
N LEU A 48 -6.01 -2.99 -11.80
CA LEU A 48 -4.74 -2.95 -11.07
C LEU A 48 -4.08 -1.56 -11.09
N LEU A 49 -4.13 -0.84 -12.22
CA LEU A 49 -3.54 0.50 -12.31
C LEU A 49 -4.37 1.60 -11.63
N PHE A 50 -5.69 1.43 -11.55
CA PHE A 50 -6.59 2.41 -10.91
C PHE A 50 -6.86 2.14 -9.42
N ALA A 51 -6.61 0.91 -8.95
CA ALA A 51 -6.82 0.53 -7.55
C ALA A 51 -6.07 1.42 -6.54
N PRO A 52 -4.79 1.84 -6.75
CA PRO A 52 -4.12 2.74 -5.81
C PRO A 52 -4.85 4.08 -5.63
N SER A 53 -5.29 4.71 -6.72
CA SER A 53 -6.04 5.98 -6.66
C SER A 53 -7.36 5.81 -5.91
N PHE A 54 -8.08 4.72 -6.20
CA PHE A 54 -9.33 4.37 -5.50
C PHE A 54 -9.11 4.19 -3.99
N MET A 55 -8.07 3.44 -3.61
CA MET A 55 -7.70 3.22 -2.21
C MET A 55 -7.32 4.53 -1.50
N LEU A 56 -6.56 5.42 -2.15
CA LEU A 56 -6.21 6.72 -1.59
C LEU A 56 -7.45 7.57 -1.30
N GLN A 57 -8.40 7.59 -2.22
CA GLN A 57 -9.66 8.30 -2.04
C GLN A 57 -10.45 7.73 -0.85
N ALA A 58 -10.60 6.40 -0.78
CA ALA A 58 -11.27 5.73 0.33
C ALA A 58 -10.61 6.01 1.70
N LEU A 59 -9.26 6.02 1.75
CA LEU A 59 -8.52 6.39 2.96
C LEU A 59 -8.75 7.84 3.37
N ARG A 60 -8.74 8.77 2.41
CA ARG A 60 -9.02 10.19 2.67
C ARG A 60 -10.44 10.43 3.17
N GLU A 61 -11.41 9.72 2.62
CA GLU A 61 -12.81 9.77 3.06
C GLU A 61 -12.97 9.23 4.49
N MET A 62 -12.34 8.09 4.80
CA MET A 62 -12.32 7.54 6.16
C MET A 62 -11.69 8.52 7.15
N VAL A 63 -10.58 9.16 6.79
CA VAL A 63 -9.93 10.20 7.61
C VAL A 63 -10.87 11.39 7.83
N GLY A 64 -11.56 11.84 6.78
CA GLY A 64 -12.54 12.93 6.84
C GLY A 64 -13.72 12.60 7.76
N GLU A 65 -14.28 11.40 7.65
CA GLU A 65 -15.38 10.91 8.49
C GLU A 65 -14.97 10.83 9.96
N GLN A 66 -13.81 10.24 10.25
CA GLN A 66 -13.27 10.15 11.59
C GLN A 66 -13.05 11.53 12.21
N THR A 67 -12.53 12.49 11.43
CA THR A 67 -12.37 13.89 11.85
C THR A 67 -13.72 14.52 12.22
N ARG A 68 -14.75 14.34 11.38
CA ARG A 68 -16.08 14.87 11.66
C ARG A 68 -16.65 14.29 12.95
N ARG A 69 -16.58 12.96 13.12
CA ARG A 69 -17.07 12.30 14.34
C ARG A 69 -16.35 12.78 15.59
N MET A 70 -15.04 13.04 15.53
CA MET A 70 -14.29 13.61 16.65
C MET A 70 -14.83 14.98 17.06
N LEU A 71 -15.12 15.86 16.09
CA LEU A 71 -15.65 17.20 16.36
C LEU A 71 -17.06 17.18 17.00
N PHE A 72 -17.82 16.11 16.77
CA PHE A 72 -19.20 15.96 17.28
C PHE A 72 -19.33 14.89 18.39
N GLY A 73 -18.22 14.48 19.03
CA GLY A 73 -18.24 13.59 20.20
C GLY A 73 -18.53 12.11 19.91
N GLY A 74 -18.37 11.67 18.66
CA GLY A 74 -18.67 10.30 18.20
C GLY A 74 -17.61 9.24 18.50
N TYR A 75 -16.44 9.60 19.03
CA TYR A 75 -15.37 8.65 19.40
C TYR A 75 -14.96 8.78 20.87
N ARG A 76 -14.66 7.64 21.48
CA ARG A 76 -14.25 7.54 22.90
C ARG A 76 -12.76 7.79 23.11
N SER A 77 -11.90 7.47 22.13
CA SER A 77 -10.46 7.78 22.17
C SER A 77 -9.82 7.89 20.78
N GLU A 78 -8.76 8.70 20.67
CA GLU A 78 -7.92 8.81 19.46
C GLU A 78 -7.27 7.46 19.09
N SER A 79 -6.86 6.68 20.09
CA SER A 79 -6.28 5.35 19.89
C SER A 79 -7.24 4.32 19.27
N GLU A 80 -8.55 4.52 19.41
CA GLU A 80 -9.54 3.69 18.73
C GLU A 80 -9.65 4.07 17.24
N MET A 81 -9.62 5.36 16.92
CA MET A 81 -9.63 5.86 15.55
C MET A 81 -8.41 5.38 14.77
N ASP A 82 -7.22 5.45 15.39
CA ASP A 82 -5.95 5.00 14.79
C ASP A 82 -6.00 3.52 14.44
N ARG A 83 -6.48 2.68 15.38
CA ARG A 83 -6.62 1.24 15.16
C ARG A 83 -7.61 0.93 14.04
N GLN A 84 -8.74 1.63 14.00
CA GLN A 84 -9.74 1.45 12.93
C GLN A 84 -9.17 1.86 11.56
N LEU A 85 -8.49 2.99 11.47
CA LEU A 85 -7.87 3.43 10.21
C LEU A 85 -6.76 2.47 9.76
N GLN A 86 -5.92 2.01 10.69
CA GLN A 86 -4.87 1.02 10.40
C GLN A 86 -5.45 -0.30 9.91
N ALA A 87 -6.51 -0.80 10.54
CA ALA A 87 -7.16 -2.04 10.12
C ALA A 87 -7.78 -1.89 8.73
N PHE A 88 -8.44 -0.75 8.46
CA PHE A 88 -9.02 -0.45 7.15
C PHE A 88 -7.95 -0.36 6.04
N ALA A 89 -6.86 0.36 6.29
CA ALA A 89 -5.77 0.46 5.32
C ALA A 89 -5.08 -0.88 5.06
N LEU A 90 -4.90 -1.69 6.12
CA LEU A 90 -4.35 -3.03 5.99
C LEU A 90 -5.24 -3.90 5.09
N ALA A 91 -6.55 -3.86 5.32
CA ALA A 91 -7.54 -4.58 4.52
C ALA A 91 -7.48 -4.17 3.04
N LEU A 92 -7.40 -2.87 2.75
CA LEU A 92 -7.25 -2.36 1.38
C LEU A 92 -5.96 -2.88 0.73
N VAL A 93 -4.81 -2.79 1.41
CA VAL A 93 -3.51 -3.22 0.86
C VAL A 93 -3.49 -4.73 0.61
N MET A 94 -4.05 -5.53 1.51
CA MET A 94 -4.17 -6.99 1.33
C MET A 94 -5.06 -7.33 0.14
N THR A 95 -6.21 -6.68 0.04
CA THR A 95 -7.16 -6.86 -1.07
C THR A 95 -6.54 -6.48 -2.42
N TYR A 96 -5.75 -5.41 -2.44
CA TYR A 96 -4.99 -5.00 -3.62
C TYR A 96 -3.87 -5.98 -3.96
N ALA A 97 -3.17 -6.53 -2.96
CA ALA A 97 -2.20 -7.59 -3.18
C ALA A 97 -2.84 -8.84 -3.83
N HIS A 98 -4.07 -9.18 -3.46
CA HIS A 98 -4.83 -10.26 -4.11
C HIS A 98 -5.20 -9.94 -5.55
N LEU A 99 -5.50 -8.67 -5.85
CA LEU A 99 -5.72 -8.23 -7.23
C LEU A 99 -4.45 -8.38 -8.08
N ILE A 100 -3.29 -8.02 -7.52
CA ILE A 100 -1.98 -8.24 -8.18
C ILE A 100 -1.72 -9.73 -8.39
N GLN A 101 -2.02 -10.57 -7.40
CA GLN A 101 -1.91 -12.03 -7.53
C GLN A 101 -2.85 -12.60 -8.60
N ALA A 102 -4.08 -12.07 -8.71
CA ALA A 102 -5.03 -12.49 -9.74
C ALA A 102 -4.50 -12.18 -11.15
N ALA A 103 -3.79 -11.07 -11.32
CA ALA A 103 -3.12 -10.67 -12.56
C ALA A 103 -1.83 -11.47 -12.84
N GLY A 104 -1.27 -12.14 -11.82
CA GLY A 104 -0.04 -12.92 -11.92
C GLY A 104 1.20 -12.08 -12.24
N SER A 105 2.15 -12.66 -12.97
CA SER A 105 3.38 -11.97 -13.40
C SER A 105 3.11 -10.74 -14.25
N GLY A 106 2.05 -10.74 -15.06
CA GLY A 106 1.61 -9.57 -15.84
C GLY A 106 1.25 -8.38 -14.97
N GLY A 107 0.61 -8.62 -13.81
CA GLY A 107 0.30 -7.57 -12.84
C GLY A 107 1.55 -6.91 -12.28
N VAL A 108 2.56 -7.70 -11.90
CA VAL A 108 3.84 -7.17 -11.42
C VAL A 108 4.51 -6.31 -12.49
N MET A 109 4.57 -6.78 -13.73
CA MET A 109 5.17 -6.03 -14.83
C MET A 109 4.41 -4.74 -15.14
N ALA A 110 3.08 -4.75 -15.09
CA ALA A 110 2.26 -3.56 -15.28
C ALA A 110 2.58 -2.50 -14.23
N LEU A 111 2.68 -2.88 -12.94
CA LEU A 111 3.06 -1.96 -11.87
C LEU A 111 4.47 -1.42 -12.07
N VAL A 112 5.45 -2.28 -12.35
CA VAL A 112 6.83 -1.87 -12.60
C VAL A 112 6.91 -0.85 -13.74
N THR A 113 6.14 -1.05 -14.80
CA THR A 113 6.09 -0.10 -15.93
C THR A 113 5.43 1.23 -15.53
N ALA A 114 4.47 1.22 -14.61
CA ALA A 114 3.76 2.41 -14.15
C ALA A 114 4.55 3.22 -13.10
N LEU A 115 5.48 2.60 -12.35
CA LEU A 115 6.25 3.24 -11.27
C LEU A 115 6.86 4.60 -11.66
N PRO A 116 7.56 4.77 -12.79
CA PRO A 116 8.19 6.05 -13.12
C PRO A 116 7.17 7.17 -13.37
N LEU A 117 5.98 6.83 -13.85
CA LEU A 117 4.90 7.78 -14.06
C LEU A 117 4.29 8.20 -12.73
N TRP A 118 3.98 7.23 -11.86
CA TRP A 118 3.40 7.51 -10.54
C TRP A 118 4.35 8.27 -9.64
N LEU A 119 5.64 7.96 -9.64
CA LEU A 119 6.63 8.72 -8.87
C LEU A 119 6.63 10.22 -9.23
N ARG A 120 6.37 10.57 -10.48
CA ARG A 120 6.36 11.97 -10.94
C ARG A 120 5.06 12.69 -10.65
N GLN A 121 3.95 11.97 -10.50
CA GLN A 121 2.61 12.55 -10.48
C GLN A 121 1.88 12.34 -9.15
N GLN A 122 2.01 11.15 -8.56
CA GLN A 122 1.30 10.71 -7.36
C GLN A 122 2.14 9.67 -6.58
N GLU A 123 3.08 10.15 -5.76
CA GLU A 123 3.97 9.27 -5.00
C GLU A 123 3.23 8.34 -4.02
N ASP A 124 2.08 8.76 -3.49
CA ASP A 124 1.28 7.94 -2.57
C ASP A 124 0.76 6.65 -3.23
N GLU A 125 0.47 6.67 -4.54
CA GLU A 125 0.08 5.48 -5.32
C GLU A 125 1.24 4.49 -5.45
N THR A 126 2.46 5.03 -5.62
CA THR A 126 3.70 4.24 -5.59
C THR A 126 3.87 3.56 -4.24
N ALA A 127 3.62 4.29 -3.15
CA ALA A 127 3.78 3.77 -1.80
C ALA A 127 2.79 2.64 -1.49
N LEU A 128 1.51 2.78 -1.86
CA LEU A 128 0.51 1.72 -1.75
C LEU A 128 0.87 0.49 -2.60
N SER A 129 1.34 0.70 -3.82
CA SER A 129 1.76 -0.39 -4.72
C SER A 129 2.99 -1.12 -4.19
N ALA A 130 3.98 -0.40 -3.66
CA ALA A 130 5.16 -1.00 -3.04
C ALA A 130 4.77 -1.85 -1.81
N LEU A 131 3.85 -1.34 -0.97
CA LEU A 131 3.32 -2.11 0.15
C LEU A 131 2.58 -3.36 -0.31
N ALA A 132 1.67 -3.27 -1.28
CA ALA A 132 0.94 -4.43 -1.78
C ALA A 132 1.89 -5.48 -2.39
N LEU A 133 2.90 -5.06 -3.16
CA LEU A 133 3.93 -5.96 -3.70
C LEU A 133 4.76 -6.65 -2.60
N SER A 134 4.92 -6.03 -1.43
CA SER A 134 5.58 -6.66 -0.27
C SER A 134 4.75 -7.84 0.30
N PHE A 135 3.43 -7.83 0.13
CA PHE A 135 2.58 -9.00 0.44
C PHE A 135 2.67 -10.07 -0.66
N VAL A 136 2.67 -9.65 -1.92
CA VAL A 136 2.82 -10.54 -3.09
C VAL A 136 4.12 -11.34 -2.98
N ALA A 137 5.21 -10.70 -2.57
CA ALA A 137 6.52 -11.31 -2.33
C ALA A 137 6.48 -12.63 -1.54
N ARG A 138 5.59 -12.71 -0.54
CA ARG A 138 5.52 -13.84 0.38
C ARG A 138 4.48 -14.88 -0.03
N ASN A 139 3.37 -14.41 -0.59
CA ASN A 139 2.14 -15.20 -0.67
C ASN A 139 1.76 -15.60 -2.11
N ALA A 140 2.45 -15.08 -3.13
CA ALA A 140 2.11 -15.37 -4.52
C ALA A 140 2.66 -16.70 -5.03
N ASP A 141 2.14 -17.14 -6.17
CA ASP A 141 2.64 -18.31 -6.90
C ASP A 141 4.12 -18.12 -7.33
N PRO A 142 4.83 -19.21 -7.67
CA PRO A 142 6.25 -19.12 -8.05
C PRO A 142 6.56 -18.16 -9.21
N LEU A 143 5.71 -18.08 -10.24
CA LEU A 143 5.98 -17.25 -11.41
C LEU A 143 5.86 -15.76 -11.09
N THR A 144 4.82 -15.38 -10.33
CA THR A 144 4.64 -14.00 -9.86
C THR A 144 5.79 -13.56 -8.96
N ARG A 145 6.29 -14.45 -8.09
CA ARG A 145 7.47 -14.18 -7.25
C ARG A 145 8.75 -14.01 -8.08
N VAL A 146 8.94 -14.82 -9.12
CA VAL A 146 10.08 -14.67 -10.04
C VAL A 146 10.02 -13.33 -10.75
N ALA A 147 8.85 -12.93 -11.27
CA ALA A 147 8.68 -11.64 -11.93
C ALA A 147 9.05 -10.47 -11.00
N LEU A 148 8.59 -10.50 -9.75
CA LEU A 148 8.94 -9.48 -8.75
C LEU A 148 10.44 -9.45 -8.46
N LYS A 149 11.06 -10.62 -8.27
CA LYS A 149 12.50 -10.72 -8.04
C LYS A 149 13.30 -10.19 -9.24
N SER A 150 12.89 -10.50 -10.46
CA SER A 150 13.53 -10.00 -11.68
C SER A 150 13.42 -8.48 -11.80
N ALA A 151 12.26 -7.89 -11.47
CA ALA A 151 12.10 -6.44 -11.46
C ALA A 151 13.00 -5.74 -10.41
N VAL A 152 13.17 -6.36 -9.24
CA VAL A 152 14.12 -5.90 -8.22
C VAL A 152 15.57 -6.00 -8.69
N GLN A 153 15.93 -7.09 -9.37
CA GLN A 153 17.27 -7.29 -9.95
C GLN A 153 17.57 -6.34 -11.10
N ALA A 154 16.55 -5.94 -11.86
CA ALA A 154 16.64 -4.92 -12.90
C ALA A 154 16.65 -3.48 -12.35
N SER A 155 16.86 -3.30 -11.05
CA SER A 155 16.93 -2.01 -10.34
C SER A 155 15.68 -1.14 -10.38
N ALA A 156 14.55 -1.58 -10.95
CA ALA A 156 13.36 -0.75 -11.10
C ALA A 156 12.88 -0.11 -9.78
N PHE A 157 12.83 -0.90 -8.70
CA PHE A 157 12.43 -0.40 -7.38
C PHE A 157 13.55 0.35 -6.65
N ARG A 158 14.82 0.10 -6.99
CA ARG A 158 15.96 0.79 -6.42
C ARG A 158 16.07 2.21 -6.98
N ASP A 159 15.94 2.34 -8.30
CA ASP A 159 15.91 3.62 -8.99
C ASP A 159 14.70 4.45 -8.51
N ALA A 160 13.54 3.80 -8.34
CA ALA A 160 12.36 4.40 -7.73
C ALA A 160 12.62 4.92 -6.31
N TYR A 161 13.28 4.10 -5.47
CA TYR A 161 13.63 4.47 -4.10
C TYR A 161 14.57 5.68 -4.04
N GLU A 162 15.53 5.75 -4.96
CA GLU A 162 16.49 6.86 -5.04
C GLU A 162 15.84 8.17 -5.55
N GLN A 163 14.79 8.06 -6.36
CA GLN A 163 14.05 9.19 -6.93
C GLN A 163 12.90 9.68 -6.03
N ALA A 164 12.40 8.86 -5.11
CA ALA A 164 11.26 9.19 -4.26
C ALA A 164 11.55 10.40 -3.35
N TYR A 165 10.69 11.42 -3.41
CA TYR A 165 10.78 12.61 -2.59
C TYR A 165 10.07 12.44 -1.24
N ASN A 166 8.90 11.77 -1.24
CA ASN A 166 8.10 11.56 -0.05
C ASN A 166 8.74 10.49 0.86
N THR A 167 8.80 10.80 2.15
CA THR A 167 9.30 9.89 3.18
C THR A 167 8.52 8.58 3.24
N ALA A 168 7.19 8.61 3.18
CA ALA A 168 6.38 7.40 3.24
C ALA A 168 6.62 6.49 2.02
N THR A 169 6.71 7.07 0.83
CA THR A 169 7.03 6.36 -0.42
C THR A 169 8.40 5.71 -0.36
N ARG A 170 9.39 6.47 0.12
CA ARG A 170 10.76 5.96 0.30
C ARG A 170 10.82 4.81 1.30
N ILE A 171 10.09 4.90 2.41
CA ILE A 171 9.98 3.81 3.41
C ILE A 171 9.28 2.60 2.81
N ALA A 172 8.18 2.77 2.07
CA ALA A 172 7.44 1.68 1.44
C ALA A 172 8.28 0.93 0.38
N LEU A 173 9.02 1.67 -0.45
CA LEU A 173 9.95 1.10 -1.43
C LEU A 173 11.12 0.38 -0.74
N ALA A 174 11.70 0.98 0.31
CA ALA A 174 12.74 0.34 1.10
C ALA A 174 12.22 -0.96 1.76
N TYR A 175 10.96 -0.97 2.22
CA TYR A 175 10.34 -2.15 2.82
C TYR A 175 10.14 -3.26 1.79
N LEU A 176 9.67 -2.93 0.59
CA LEU A 176 9.59 -3.87 -0.52
C LEU A 176 10.97 -4.49 -0.85
N LEU A 177 12.01 -3.65 -0.96
CA LEU A 177 13.38 -4.11 -1.20
C LEU A 177 13.89 -5.03 -0.08
N PHE A 178 13.55 -4.70 1.17
CA PHE A 178 13.88 -5.52 2.34
C PHE A 178 13.21 -6.90 2.31
N GLU A 179 11.92 -6.98 1.98
CA GLU A 179 11.19 -8.25 1.81
C GLU A 179 11.78 -9.10 0.67
N GLN A 180 12.49 -8.48 -0.28
CA GLN A 180 13.20 -9.14 -1.38
C GLN A 180 14.68 -9.45 -1.08
N GLY A 181 15.12 -9.20 0.16
CA GLY A 181 16.47 -9.52 0.64
C GLY A 181 17.48 -8.38 0.51
N GLN A 182 17.13 -7.23 -0.07
CA GLN A 182 17.98 -6.04 -0.11
C GLN A 182 17.79 -5.22 1.17
N ARG A 183 18.63 -5.47 2.18
CA ARG A 183 18.43 -4.90 3.53
C ARG A 183 18.89 -3.46 3.70
N GLU A 184 19.91 -3.04 2.95
CA GLU A 184 20.59 -1.76 3.14
C GLU A 184 19.64 -0.55 3.03
N PRO A 185 18.78 -0.42 1.99
CA PRO A 185 17.87 0.73 1.87
C PRO A 185 16.93 0.90 3.08
N PHE A 186 16.48 -0.20 3.67
CA PHE A 186 15.59 -0.17 4.82
C PHE A 186 16.33 0.16 6.12
N GLN A 187 17.53 -0.37 6.29
CA GLN A 187 18.36 -0.11 7.47
C GLN A 187 18.85 1.34 7.50
N SER A 188 19.23 1.91 6.35
CA SER A 188 19.80 3.25 6.26
C SER A 188 18.75 4.37 6.26
N ALA A 189 17.59 4.17 5.63
CA ALA A 189 16.55 5.20 5.54
C ALA A 189 15.34 4.97 6.46
N ALA A 190 14.74 3.77 6.43
CA ALA A 190 13.47 3.53 7.10
C ALA A 190 13.61 3.35 8.62
N GLY A 191 14.58 2.57 9.08
CA GLY A 191 14.81 2.32 10.52
C GLY A 191 14.91 3.59 11.37
N PRO A 192 15.72 4.60 10.98
CA PRO A 192 15.84 5.87 11.71
C PRO A 192 14.59 6.76 11.69
N LEU A 193 13.72 6.61 10.68
CA LEU A 193 12.51 7.41 10.50
C LEU A 193 11.29 6.77 11.16
N LEU A 194 11.29 5.45 11.31
CA LEU A 194 10.23 4.68 11.95
C LEU A 194 10.30 4.76 13.48
N ALA A 195 11.50 4.72 14.08
CA ALA A 195 11.67 4.67 15.52
C ALA A 195 12.95 5.37 16.00
N ARG A 196 12.99 5.80 17.27
CA ARG A 196 14.16 6.46 17.89
C ARG A 196 14.65 5.71 19.13
N GLY A 197 15.88 6.02 19.55
CA GLY A 197 16.44 5.55 20.83
C GLY A 197 16.39 4.02 21.02
N GLU A 198 15.77 3.57 22.10
CA GLU A 198 15.62 2.15 22.41
C GLU A 198 14.64 1.41 21.50
N GLU A 199 13.57 2.07 21.03
CA GLU A 199 12.62 1.49 20.09
C GLU A 199 13.29 1.19 18.75
N ARG A 200 14.19 2.07 18.30
CA ARG A 200 15.01 1.80 17.12
C ARG A 200 15.88 0.56 17.31
N ARG A 201 16.53 0.42 18.47
CA ARG A 201 17.36 -0.76 18.77
C ARG A 201 16.51 -2.04 18.83
N GLN A 202 15.28 -1.96 19.33
CA GLN A 202 14.34 -3.08 19.29
C GLN A 202 13.91 -3.43 17.86
N LEU A 203 13.58 -2.42 17.05
CA LEU A 203 13.22 -2.59 15.64
C LEU A 203 14.38 -3.19 14.84
N GLU A 204 15.61 -2.71 15.04
CA GLU A 204 16.83 -3.25 14.42
C GLU A 204 17.08 -4.73 14.78
N ARG A 205 16.81 -5.13 16.02
CA ARG A 205 16.88 -6.55 16.45
C ARG A 205 15.81 -7.43 15.82
N GLN A 206 14.72 -6.83 15.38
CA GLN A 206 13.55 -7.50 14.79
C GLN A 206 13.55 -7.46 13.25
N LEU A 207 14.61 -6.96 12.61
CA LEU A 207 14.74 -6.87 11.15
C LEU A 207 14.89 -8.25 10.49
N GLN A 208 13.77 -8.93 10.32
CA GLN A 208 13.65 -10.14 9.51
C GLN A 208 12.53 -9.95 8.46
N PRO A 209 12.76 -10.36 7.19
CA PRO A 209 11.71 -10.38 6.18
C PRO A 209 10.48 -11.13 6.70
N GLY A 210 9.32 -10.53 6.52
CA GLY A 210 8.07 -11.10 6.95
C GLY A 210 7.66 -10.84 8.40
N ASN A 211 8.36 -9.95 9.09
CA ASN A 211 7.95 -9.50 10.42
C ASN A 211 6.66 -8.65 10.34
N VAL A 212 5.59 -9.17 10.96
CA VAL A 212 4.26 -8.53 10.96
C VAL A 212 4.27 -7.19 11.71
N HIS A 213 5.07 -7.07 12.77
CA HIS A 213 5.21 -5.80 13.48
C HIS A 213 5.85 -4.76 12.57
N LEU A 214 6.94 -5.09 11.87
CA LEU A 214 7.62 -4.16 10.96
C LEU A 214 6.67 -3.60 9.90
N ARG A 215 5.82 -4.45 9.34
CA ARG A 215 4.78 -4.06 8.39
C ARG A 215 3.79 -3.07 8.99
N GLY A 216 3.32 -3.31 10.22
CA GLY A 216 2.40 -2.41 10.92
C GLY A 216 2.98 -1.01 11.07
N TRP A 217 4.28 -0.89 11.37
CA TRP A 217 4.97 0.40 11.47
C TRP A 217 5.06 1.12 10.13
N VAL A 218 5.38 0.41 9.04
CA VAL A 218 5.42 0.99 7.68
C VAL A 218 4.03 1.47 7.25
N LEU A 219 2.99 0.68 7.52
CA LEU A 219 1.61 1.06 7.20
C LEU A 219 1.17 2.29 8.01
N ALA A 220 1.50 2.35 9.30
CA ALA A 220 1.20 3.51 10.13
C ALA A 220 1.85 4.80 9.58
N MET A 221 3.10 4.73 9.14
CA MET A 221 3.78 5.86 8.50
C MET A 221 3.10 6.34 7.22
N LEU A 222 2.71 5.40 6.36
CA LEU A 222 1.99 5.71 5.14
C LEU A 222 0.66 6.40 5.44
N LEU A 223 -0.09 5.90 6.43
CA LEU A 223 -1.37 6.49 6.82
C LEU A 223 -1.22 7.91 7.35
N LEU A 224 -0.17 8.19 8.12
CA LEU A 224 0.12 9.53 8.61
C LEU A 224 0.38 10.51 7.47
N GLU A 225 1.10 10.08 6.43
CA GLU A 225 1.38 10.90 5.25
C GLU A 225 0.13 11.13 4.38
N ILE A 226 -0.70 10.10 4.19
CA ILE A 226 -1.97 10.22 3.47
C ILE A 226 -2.93 11.14 4.23
N ALA A 227 -3.01 11.00 5.55
CA ALA A 227 -3.84 11.84 6.41
C ALA A 227 -3.35 13.29 6.49
N SER A 228 -2.07 13.55 6.22
CA SER A 228 -1.48 14.88 6.27
C SER A 228 -1.50 15.64 4.94
N GLN A 229 -2.01 15.02 3.87
CA GLN A 229 -1.98 15.57 2.50
C GLN A 229 -0.55 15.96 2.06
N GLY A 230 0.46 15.16 2.43
CA GLY A 230 1.87 15.43 2.08
C GLY A 230 2.61 16.39 3.03
N GLY A 231 2.10 16.59 4.24
CA GLY A 231 2.81 17.32 5.29
C GLY A 231 3.41 16.33 6.28
N SER A 232 4.71 16.03 6.19
CA SER A 232 5.41 15.07 7.07
C SER A 232 4.90 15.03 8.53
N VAL A 233 4.21 13.95 8.91
CA VAL A 233 3.80 13.68 10.29
C VAL A 233 4.61 12.52 10.84
N ARG A 234 5.10 12.66 12.07
CA ARG A 234 5.96 11.66 12.74
C ARG A 234 5.12 10.48 13.26
N PRO A 235 5.66 9.24 13.25
CA PRO A 235 4.96 8.04 13.73
C PRO A 235 4.55 8.15 15.21
N GLU A 236 5.38 8.79 16.02
CA GLU A 236 5.18 9.00 17.47
C GLU A 236 4.11 10.04 17.80
N ALA A 237 3.64 10.82 16.81
CA ALA A 237 2.78 11.99 17.07
C ALA A 237 1.29 11.64 17.24
N GLY A 238 0.87 10.42 16.88
CA GLY A 238 -0.55 10.16 16.61
C GLY A 238 -1.10 11.17 15.59
N TRP A 239 -2.42 11.28 15.48
CA TRP A 239 -3.11 12.24 14.61
C TRP A 239 -2.89 13.73 14.93
N ARG A 240 -1.85 14.10 15.70
CA ARG A 240 -1.50 15.50 15.93
C ARG A 240 -1.01 16.15 14.64
N ARG A 241 -2.01 16.55 13.86
CA ARG A 241 -1.98 17.63 12.89
C ARG A 241 -1.30 18.82 13.53
N ARG A 242 -0.45 19.44 12.72
CA ARG A 242 0.02 20.83 12.82
C ARG A 242 -0.95 21.71 13.61
N ARG A 243 -0.69 21.86 14.91
CA ARG A 243 -1.01 23.08 15.64
C ARG A 243 0.32 23.63 16.12
N GLN A 244 1.00 24.27 15.18
CA GLN A 244 1.70 25.55 15.32
C GLN A 244 2.16 25.97 13.92
#